data_AF-A0A945KTN3-F1
#
_entry.id   AF-A0A945KTN3-F1
#
_cell.length_a   1.000
_cell.length_b   1.000
_cell.length_c   1.000
_cell.angle_alpha   90.00
_cell.angle_beta   90.00
_cell.angle_gamma   90.00
#
_symmetry.space_group_name_H-M   'P 1'
#
loop_
_entity.id
_entity.type
_entity.pdbx_description
1 polymer ?
#
loop_
_entity_poly.entity_id
_entity_poly.type
_entity_poly.pdbx_seq_one_letter_code
_entity_poly.pdbx_strand_id
1 'polypeptide(L)'
;MTNIGIMVCGHGSRDVDAVTEFQSVADGIRARLPQYDVDSGFLEFATPIIRERLDALRERGNKRIIAIPGMLFAAGHVKNDLPSVINTYGAQHPELDITYGRDLGLDMKLIRAAGDRVREAMDAAGDHISPEETLLVVVGRGASDPDANSNISKVCRLLWEGLGFGWAEVAYSGVTFPLVEPGLRHAAKLGYKRIIVFPYFLFTGILVRRIYHYADVVAADHPEIEFVKAPYLNDHPLVLDAFADRVNEALEGANNMNCLSCKYREQVLGFEVEVGLPQESHHHHVEGIGTGKISDEDFDPTAHVHQGHEHEHGHGHEHGHDHSHDHSHDHDGGHDHAHHPYPHADHPLGPRSMLKK
;
A
#
# COMPACT_ATOMS: atom_id res chain seq x y z
N MET A 1 -23.59 -24.57 1.46
CA MET A 1 -22.73 -23.37 1.52
C MET A 1 -23.63 -22.16 1.39
N THR A 2 -23.41 -21.12 2.18
CA THR A 2 -24.07 -19.82 1.96
C THR A 2 -23.67 -19.31 0.57
N ASN A 3 -24.61 -18.77 -0.23
CA ASN A 3 -24.33 -18.19 -1.55
C ASN A 3 -23.63 -16.81 -1.44
N ILE A 4 -22.57 -16.76 -0.64
CA ILE A 4 -21.80 -15.56 -0.30
C ILE A 4 -20.36 -15.76 -0.74
N GLY A 5 -19.91 -14.88 -1.62
CA GLY A 5 -18.52 -14.77 -2.06
C GLY A 5 -17.76 -13.72 -1.25
N ILE A 6 -16.49 -13.96 -0.96
CA ILE A 6 -15.57 -12.97 -0.42
C ILE A 6 -14.54 -12.65 -1.49
N MET A 7 -14.43 -11.38 -1.86
CA MET A 7 -13.44 -10.89 -2.82
C MET A 7 -12.37 -10.10 -2.07
N VAL A 8 -11.16 -10.64 -1.94
CA VAL A 8 -10.03 -9.93 -1.35
C VAL A 8 -9.34 -9.09 -2.44
N CYS A 9 -9.46 -7.77 -2.34
CA CYS A 9 -9.00 -6.82 -3.34
C CYS A 9 -7.58 -6.35 -3.04
N GLY A 10 -6.59 -6.89 -3.74
CA GLY A 10 -5.21 -6.46 -3.68
C GLY A 10 -4.98 -5.20 -4.51
N HIS A 11 -3.97 -4.41 -4.14
CA HIS A 11 -3.48 -3.33 -4.99
C HIS A 11 -2.80 -3.92 -6.24
N GLY A 12 -1.90 -4.88 -6.00
CA GLY A 12 -1.09 -5.53 -7.01
C GLY A 12 0.32 -4.94 -7.10
N SER A 13 1.23 -5.75 -7.61
CA SER A 13 2.67 -5.45 -7.64
C SER A 13 3.28 -6.10 -8.86
N ARG A 14 4.28 -5.44 -9.44
CA ARG A 14 5.11 -6.05 -10.49
C ARG A 14 6.02 -7.15 -9.93
N ASP A 15 6.27 -7.14 -8.61
CA ASP A 15 7.08 -8.12 -7.91
C ASP A 15 6.27 -9.38 -7.60
N VAL A 16 6.72 -10.52 -8.15
CA VAL A 16 6.07 -11.82 -7.96
C VAL A 16 6.10 -12.31 -6.51
N ASP A 17 7.09 -11.90 -5.71
CA ASP A 17 7.17 -12.30 -4.30
C ASP A 17 6.04 -11.63 -3.52
N ALA A 18 5.77 -10.36 -3.80
CA ALA A 18 4.65 -9.62 -3.23
C ALA A 18 3.29 -10.21 -3.64
N VAL A 19 3.15 -10.65 -4.90
CA VAL A 19 1.94 -11.34 -5.37
C VAL A 19 1.76 -12.69 -4.65
N THR A 20 2.85 -13.43 -4.44
CA THR A 20 2.84 -14.73 -3.73
C THR A 20 2.45 -14.58 -2.26
N GLU A 21 3.00 -13.57 -1.56
CA GLU A 21 2.61 -13.29 -0.18
C GLU A 21 1.15 -12.83 -0.07
N PHE A 22 0.68 -12.02 -1.02
CA PHE A 22 -0.75 -11.65 -1.07
C PHE A 22 -1.65 -12.88 -1.21
N GLN A 23 -1.28 -13.82 -2.10
CA GLN A 23 -2.03 -15.06 -2.24
C GLN A 23 -2.01 -15.91 -0.96
N SER A 24 -0.88 -15.93 -0.24
CA SER A 24 -0.76 -16.63 1.05
C SER A 24 -1.72 -16.04 2.09
N VAL A 25 -1.87 -14.71 2.13
CA VAL A 25 -2.88 -14.05 2.96
C VAL A 25 -4.31 -14.41 2.54
N ALA A 26 -4.61 -14.41 1.24
CA ALA A 26 -5.92 -14.82 0.73
C ALA A 26 -6.27 -16.27 1.10
N ASP A 27 -5.29 -17.18 1.02
CA ASP A 27 -5.45 -18.58 1.43
C ASP A 27 -5.66 -18.69 2.95
N GLY A 28 -4.96 -17.88 3.74
CA GLY A 28 -5.15 -17.76 5.18
C GLY A 28 -6.55 -17.25 5.58
N ILE A 29 -7.14 -16.36 4.77
CA ILE A 29 -8.53 -15.89 4.94
C ILE A 29 -9.50 -17.01 4.59
N ARG A 30 -9.27 -17.74 3.49
CA ARG A 30 -10.08 -18.92 3.09
C ARG A 30 -10.11 -19.97 4.19
N ALA A 31 -8.97 -20.21 4.85
CA ALA A 31 -8.89 -21.15 5.96
C ALA A 31 -9.68 -20.69 7.21
N ARG A 32 -9.77 -19.38 7.46
CA ARG A 32 -10.54 -18.81 8.59
C ARG A 32 -12.03 -18.71 8.33
N LEU A 33 -12.42 -18.62 7.07
CA LEU A 33 -13.79 -18.44 6.63
C LEU A 33 -14.23 -19.56 5.67
N PRO A 34 -14.10 -20.86 6.06
CA PRO A 34 -14.37 -21.99 5.18
C PRO A 34 -15.84 -22.09 4.74
N GLN A 35 -16.75 -21.37 5.39
CA GLN A 35 -18.16 -21.29 5.05
C GLN A 35 -18.45 -20.40 3.82
N TYR A 36 -17.52 -19.57 3.38
CA TYR A 36 -17.67 -18.64 2.25
C TYR A 36 -16.77 -19.00 1.07
N ASP A 37 -17.17 -18.61 -0.13
CA ASP A 37 -16.37 -18.78 -1.35
C ASP A 37 -15.38 -17.62 -1.47
N VAL A 38 -14.12 -17.84 -1.05
CA VAL A 38 -13.08 -16.80 -1.02
C VAL A 38 -12.25 -16.80 -2.29
N ASP A 39 -12.21 -15.67 -2.97
CA ASP A 39 -11.38 -15.38 -4.15
C ASP A 39 -10.58 -14.08 -3.94
N SER A 40 -9.57 -13.86 -4.78
CA SER A 40 -8.66 -12.73 -4.64
C SER A 40 -8.09 -12.27 -5.97
N GLY A 41 -7.91 -10.97 -6.12
CA GLY A 41 -7.44 -10.36 -7.35
C GLY A 41 -6.97 -8.93 -7.14
N PHE A 42 -6.38 -8.36 -8.18
CA PHE A 42 -5.62 -7.12 -8.09
C PHE A 42 -6.29 -5.96 -8.84
N LEU A 43 -6.08 -4.75 -8.33
CA LEU A 43 -6.46 -3.52 -8.99
C LEU A 43 -5.53 -3.23 -10.19
N GLU A 44 -4.22 -3.44 -10.04
CA GLU A 44 -3.23 -3.13 -11.06
C GLU A 44 -2.03 -4.09 -11.05
N PHE A 45 -1.19 -4.06 -12.11
CA PHE A 45 0.14 -4.71 -12.21
C PHE A 45 0.24 -6.23 -12.05
N ALA A 46 -0.83 -6.91 -11.69
CA ALA A 46 -0.85 -8.35 -11.49
C ALA A 46 -2.17 -8.93 -11.96
N THR A 47 -2.11 -10.17 -12.41
CA THR A 47 -3.29 -10.99 -12.68
C THR A 47 -3.42 -12.05 -11.59
N PRO A 48 -4.64 -12.49 -11.27
CA PRO A 48 -5.93 -12.12 -11.86
C PRO A 48 -6.41 -10.72 -11.45
N ILE A 49 -7.14 -10.02 -12.33
CA ILE A 49 -7.72 -8.71 -11.97
C ILE A 49 -9.02 -8.87 -11.19
N ILE A 50 -9.41 -7.85 -10.42
CA ILE A 50 -10.63 -7.89 -9.57
C ILE A 50 -11.87 -8.25 -10.38
N ARG A 51 -12.05 -7.69 -11.58
CA ARG A 51 -13.21 -7.95 -12.43
C ARG A 51 -13.37 -9.43 -12.79
N GLU A 52 -12.28 -10.08 -13.21
CA GLU A 52 -12.28 -11.51 -13.57
C GLU A 52 -12.69 -12.39 -12.39
N ARG A 53 -12.28 -12.02 -11.17
CA ARG A 53 -12.60 -12.78 -9.95
C ARG A 53 -14.01 -12.54 -9.45
N LEU A 54 -14.55 -11.33 -9.64
CA LEU A 54 -15.97 -11.08 -9.42
C LEU A 54 -16.84 -11.90 -10.39
N ASP A 55 -16.46 -11.98 -11.66
CA ASP A 55 -17.15 -12.84 -12.65
C ASP A 55 -17.10 -14.31 -12.23
N ALA A 56 -15.93 -14.80 -11.81
CA ALA A 56 -15.78 -16.17 -11.34
C ALA A 56 -16.64 -16.48 -10.10
N LEU A 57 -16.70 -15.56 -9.13
CA LEU A 57 -17.59 -15.69 -7.96
C LEU A 57 -19.06 -15.73 -8.36
N ARG A 58 -19.49 -14.85 -9.29
CA ARG A 58 -20.86 -14.82 -9.81
C ARG A 58 -21.21 -16.13 -10.53
N GLU A 59 -20.34 -16.63 -11.39
CA GLU A 59 -20.54 -17.86 -12.17
C GLU A 59 -20.61 -19.11 -11.30
N ARG A 60 -19.93 -19.11 -10.16
CA ARG A 60 -20.06 -20.16 -9.12
C ARG A 60 -21.38 -20.08 -8.33
N GLY A 61 -22.24 -19.09 -8.62
CA GLY A 61 -23.59 -18.97 -8.06
C GLY A 61 -23.70 -18.07 -6.83
N ASN A 62 -22.64 -17.34 -6.47
CA ASN A 62 -22.71 -16.36 -5.39
C ASN A 62 -23.64 -15.19 -5.78
N LYS A 63 -24.56 -14.84 -4.88
CA LYS A 63 -25.53 -13.75 -5.09
C LYS A 63 -25.25 -12.53 -4.22
N ARG A 64 -24.49 -12.74 -3.15
CA ARG A 64 -23.94 -11.68 -2.31
C ARG A 64 -22.43 -11.77 -2.35
N ILE A 65 -21.74 -10.65 -2.56
CA ILE A 65 -20.27 -10.58 -2.57
C ILE A 65 -19.82 -9.52 -1.57
N ILE A 66 -18.88 -9.88 -0.71
CA ILE A 66 -18.21 -8.96 0.21
C ILE A 66 -16.82 -8.67 -0.35
N ALA A 67 -16.61 -7.46 -0.86
CA ALA A 67 -15.32 -7.02 -1.38
C ALA A 67 -14.50 -6.34 -0.27
N ILE A 68 -13.41 -6.95 0.18
CA ILE A 68 -12.56 -6.44 1.27
C ILE A 68 -11.23 -5.90 0.71
N PRO A 69 -10.87 -4.65 0.99
CA PRO A 69 -9.55 -4.10 0.65
C PRO A 69 -8.41 -4.82 1.37
N GLY A 70 -7.45 -5.33 0.61
CA GLY A 70 -6.16 -5.85 1.08
C GLY A 70 -5.17 -4.74 1.49
N MET A 71 -5.63 -3.72 2.21
CA MET A 71 -4.85 -2.52 2.53
C MET A 71 -4.92 -2.17 4.02
N LEU A 72 -3.80 -1.69 4.57
CA LEU A 72 -3.69 -1.29 5.98
C LEU A 72 -4.49 -0.03 6.30
N PHE A 73 -4.40 1.01 5.45
CA PHE A 73 -5.06 2.29 5.70
C PHE A 73 -5.81 2.79 4.47
N ALA A 74 -6.93 3.47 4.72
CA ALA A 74 -7.72 4.09 3.69
C ALA A 74 -7.09 5.39 3.14
N ALA A 75 -6.57 5.33 1.91
CA ALA A 75 -6.17 6.48 1.09
C ALA A 75 -6.85 6.40 -0.29
N GLY A 76 -6.25 6.95 -1.35
CA GLY A 76 -6.82 6.99 -2.71
C GLY A 76 -7.41 5.66 -3.19
N HIS A 77 -6.67 4.54 -3.09
CA HIS A 77 -7.17 3.24 -3.55
C HIS A 77 -8.41 2.75 -2.83
N VAL A 78 -8.47 2.94 -1.50
CA VAL A 78 -9.61 2.47 -0.71
C VAL A 78 -10.79 3.44 -0.83
N LYS A 79 -10.52 4.75 -0.96
CA LYS A 79 -11.52 5.82 -0.96
C LYS A 79 -12.07 6.14 -2.34
N ASN A 80 -11.33 5.87 -3.43
CA ASN A 80 -11.69 6.22 -4.80
C ASN A 80 -11.64 5.02 -5.75
N ASP A 81 -10.46 4.41 -5.94
CA ASP A 81 -10.25 3.47 -7.06
C ASP A 81 -11.05 2.17 -6.90
N LEU A 82 -10.93 1.49 -5.75
CA LEU A 82 -11.71 0.27 -5.47
C LEU A 82 -13.22 0.54 -5.45
N PRO A 83 -13.74 1.57 -4.75
CA PRO A 83 -15.16 1.94 -4.84
C PRO A 83 -15.62 2.16 -6.28
N SER A 84 -14.83 2.84 -7.10
CA SER A 84 -15.16 3.08 -8.52
C SER A 84 -15.29 1.77 -9.30
N VAL A 85 -14.33 0.85 -9.16
CA VAL A 85 -14.36 -0.47 -9.80
C VAL A 85 -15.55 -1.32 -9.32
N ILE A 86 -15.75 -1.39 -8.01
CA ILE A 86 -16.81 -2.21 -7.40
C ILE A 86 -18.20 -1.67 -7.73
N ASN A 87 -18.41 -0.36 -7.63
CA ASN A 87 -19.69 0.28 -7.96
C ASN A 87 -20.02 0.14 -9.45
N THR A 88 -19.02 0.28 -10.33
CA THR A 88 -19.19 0.09 -11.78
C THR A 88 -19.58 -1.36 -12.09
N TYR A 89 -18.93 -2.33 -11.46
CA TYR A 89 -19.29 -3.74 -11.62
C TYR A 89 -20.71 -4.03 -11.09
N GLY A 90 -21.06 -3.51 -9.91
CA GLY A 90 -22.40 -3.65 -9.34
C GLY A 90 -23.49 -3.04 -10.23
N ALA A 91 -23.24 -1.87 -10.85
CA ALA A 91 -24.18 -1.24 -11.78
C ALA A 91 -24.42 -2.08 -13.05
N GLN A 92 -23.42 -2.86 -13.50
CA GLN A 92 -23.51 -3.79 -14.63
C GLN A 92 -24.24 -5.10 -14.26
N HIS A 93 -24.33 -5.42 -12.97
CA HIS A 93 -24.88 -6.68 -12.43
C HIS A 93 -25.87 -6.42 -11.29
N PRO A 94 -27.05 -5.83 -11.57
CA PRO A 94 -28.02 -5.42 -10.55
C PRO A 94 -28.63 -6.60 -9.77
N GLU A 95 -28.45 -7.83 -10.23
CA GLU A 95 -28.84 -9.05 -9.53
C GLU A 95 -27.88 -9.46 -8.40
N LEU A 96 -26.72 -8.83 -8.29
CA LEU A 96 -25.72 -9.07 -7.26
C LEU A 96 -25.83 -8.04 -6.14
N ASP A 97 -25.85 -8.53 -4.89
CA ASP A 97 -25.67 -7.70 -3.70
C ASP A 97 -24.17 -7.60 -3.39
N ILE A 98 -23.55 -6.47 -3.70
CA ILE A 98 -22.11 -6.27 -3.46
C ILE A 98 -21.92 -5.27 -2.31
N THR A 99 -21.31 -5.74 -1.22
CA THR A 99 -20.91 -4.91 -0.09
C THR A 99 -19.41 -4.65 -0.14
N TYR A 100 -19.01 -3.39 -0.19
CA TYR A 100 -17.60 -2.99 -0.07
C TYR A 100 -17.23 -2.81 1.41
N GLY A 101 -16.31 -3.62 1.90
CA GLY A 101 -15.78 -3.56 3.27
C GLY A 101 -14.78 -2.44 3.49
N ARG A 102 -14.55 -2.11 4.76
CA ARG A 102 -13.54 -1.15 5.18
C ARG A 102 -12.13 -1.73 5.11
N ASP A 103 -11.14 -0.82 5.07
CA ASP A 103 -9.73 -1.15 5.25
C ASP A 103 -9.46 -1.83 6.61
N LEU A 104 -8.33 -2.52 6.72
CA LEU A 104 -7.90 -3.10 7.99
C LEU A 104 -7.84 -2.06 9.11
N GLY A 105 -7.37 -0.85 8.81
CA GLY A 105 -7.39 0.30 9.69
C GLY A 105 -6.49 0.18 10.92
N LEU A 106 -6.80 0.98 11.94
CA LEU A 106 -6.20 0.84 13.26
C LEU A 106 -6.95 -0.23 14.05
N ASP A 107 -6.28 -1.34 14.27
CA ASP A 107 -6.82 -2.49 14.99
C ASP A 107 -5.78 -3.01 15.98
N MET A 108 -6.19 -3.32 17.21
CA MET A 108 -5.28 -3.83 18.24
C MET A 108 -4.66 -5.18 17.86
N LYS A 109 -5.30 -5.97 16.99
CA LYS A 109 -4.70 -7.19 16.42
C LYS A 109 -3.47 -6.86 15.58
N LEU A 110 -3.52 -5.79 14.78
CA LEU A 110 -2.39 -5.35 13.96
C LEU A 110 -1.30 -4.69 14.79
N ILE A 111 -1.67 -3.94 15.84
CA ILE A 111 -0.69 -3.39 16.79
C ILE A 111 0.06 -4.51 17.52
N ARG A 112 -0.64 -5.57 17.93
CA ARG A 112 -0.01 -6.74 18.55
C ARG A 112 0.89 -7.48 17.57
N ALA A 113 0.43 -7.71 16.33
CA ALA A 113 1.25 -8.31 15.28
C ALA A 113 2.53 -7.49 15.02
N ALA A 114 2.41 -6.17 14.92
CA ALA A 114 3.55 -5.28 14.78
C ALA A 114 4.49 -5.35 16.00
N GLY A 115 3.93 -5.37 17.21
CA GLY A 115 4.69 -5.55 18.44
C GLY A 115 5.48 -6.86 18.46
N ASP A 116 4.88 -7.95 17.99
CA ASP A 116 5.54 -9.26 17.91
C ASP A 116 6.69 -9.24 16.88
N ARG A 117 6.51 -8.59 15.73
CA ARG A 117 7.59 -8.39 14.73
C ARG A 117 8.74 -7.55 15.26
N VAL A 118 8.44 -6.48 16.01
CA VAL A 118 9.47 -5.64 16.62
C VAL A 118 10.21 -6.41 17.72
N ARG A 119 9.51 -7.19 18.54
CA ARG A 119 10.13 -8.05 19.56
C ARG A 119 10.99 -9.14 18.94
N GLU A 120 10.55 -9.77 17.85
CA GLU A 120 11.36 -10.74 17.10
C GLU A 120 12.73 -10.14 16.71
N ALA A 121 12.73 -8.87 16.27
CA ALA A 121 13.95 -8.15 15.94
C ALA A 121 14.81 -7.82 17.17
N MET A 122 14.18 -7.46 18.31
CA MET A 122 14.88 -7.22 19.57
C MET A 122 15.53 -8.50 20.10
N ASP A 123 14.81 -9.62 20.08
CA ASP A 123 15.28 -10.92 20.55
C ASP A 123 16.47 -11.39 19.71
N ALA A 124 16.44 -11.16 18.39
CA ALA A 124 17.55 -11.46 17.50
C ALA A 124 18.79 -10.58 17.74
N ALA A 125 18.61 -9.31 18.12
CA ALA A 125 19.70 -8.38 18.43
C ALA A 125 20.30 -8.57 19.84
N GLY A 126 19.56 -9.21 20.74
CA GLY A 126 19.95 -9.43 22.13
C GLY A 126 19.75 -8.22 23.05
N ASP A 127 20.03 -8.43 24.34
CA ASP A 127 19.65 -7.55 25.46
C ASP A 127 20.74 -6.56 25.92
N HIS A 128 21.86 -6.49 25.19
CA HIS A 128 23.01 -5.66 25.55
C HIS A 128 22.78 -4.14 25.41
N ILE A 129 21.74 -3.72 24.67
CA ILE A 129 21.24 -2.34 24.62
C ILE A 129 19.80 -2.38 25.11
N SER A 130 19.48 -1.58 26.13
CA SER A 130 18.16 -1.56 26.73
C SER A 130 17.12 -0.85 25.84
N PRO A 131 15.82 -1.09 26.06
CA PRO A 131 14.77 -0.38 25.33
C PRO A 131 14.89 1.15 25.44
N GLU A 132 15.27 1.69 26.60
CA GLU A 132 15.42 3.13 26.84
C GLU A 132 16.56 3.76 26.03
N GLU A 133 17.56 2.95 25.63
CA GLU A 133 18.66 3.36 24.76
C GLU A 133 18.41 3.02 23.28
N THR A 134 17.21 2.54 22.96
CA THR A 134 16.77 2.15 21.62
C THR A 134 15.73 3.14 21.07
N LEU A 135 15.89 3.53 19.80
CA LEU A 135 14.91 4.31 19.05
C LEU A 135 14.19 3.42 18.04
N LEU A 136 12.87 3.50 17.99
CA LEU A 136 12.04 2.82 16.99
C LEU A 136 11.74 3.74 15.81
N VAL A 137 12.04 3.32 14.58
CA VAL A 137 11.58 3.99 13.36
C VAL A 137 10.49 3.14 12.72
N VAL A 138 9.25 3.62 12.77
CA VAL A 138 8.14 2.97 12.08
C VAL A 138 8.00 3.56 10.68
N VAL A 139 8.14 2.71 9.67
CA VAL A 139 8.11 3.11 8.28
C VAL A 139 6.78 2.75 7.65
N GLY A 140 6.00 3.75 7.26
CA GLY A 140 4.78 3.58 6.46
C GLY A 140 5.04 3.67 4.96
N ARG A 141 4.05 3.29 4.15
CA ARG A 141 4.09 3.53 2.70
C ARG A 141 4.20 5.02 2.38
N GLY A 142 3.31 5.79 3.02
CA GLY A 142 3.06 7.21 2.73
C GLY A 142 1.96 7.38 1.68
N ALA A 143 1.13 8.40 1.87
CA ALA A 143 0.02 8.72 0.97
C ALA A 143 -0.12 10.24 0.79
N SER A 144 -0.83 10.65 -0.26
CA SER A 144 -1.30 12.03 -0.42
C SER A 144 -2.51 12.35 0.48
N ASP A 145 -2.94 11.37 1.28
CA ASP A 145 -4.02 11.50 2.26
C ASP A 145 -3.43 11.62 3.68
N PRO A 146 -3.56 12.79 4.33
CA PRO A 146 -3.00 13.01 5.66
C PRO A 146 -3.67 12.17 6.74
N ASP A 147 -4.92 11.71 6.56
CA ASP A 147 -5.59 10.84 7.53
C ASP A 147 -4.90 9.48 7.59
N ALA A 148 -4.55 8.91 6.42
CA ALA A 148 -3.78 7.67 6.32
C ALA A 148 -2.38 7.82 6.95
N ASN A 149 -1.71 8.95 6.69
CA ASN A 149 -0.41 9.26 7.29
C ASN A 149 -0.52 9.44 8.82
N SER A 150 -1.59 10.04 9.32
CA SER A 150 -1.81 10.18 10.76
C SER A 150 -1.92 8.83 11.48
N ASN A 151 -2.41 7.80 10.79
CA ASN A 151 -2.55 6.47 11.36
C ASN A 151 -1.20 5.78 11.57
N ILE A 152 -0.18 6.03 10.72
CA ILE A 152 1.16 5.50 11.00
C ILE A 152 1.78 6.16 12.24
N SER A 153 1.50 7.44 12.48
CA SER A 153 1.93 8.13 13.71
C SER A 153 1.26 7.54 14.95
N LYS A 154 -0.02 7.15 14.85
CA LYS A 154 -0.73 6.45 15.93
C LYS A 154 -0.14 5.05 16.17
N VAL A 155 0.16 4.29 15.11
CA VAL A 155 0.85 2.98 15.24
C VAL A 155 2.20 3.15 15.95
N CYS A 156 3.01 4.11 15.49
CA CYS A 156 4.32 4.41 16.07
C CYS A 156 4.20 4.76 17.56
N ARG A 157 3.25 5.64 17.91
CA ARG A 157 2.96 6.01 19.30
C ARG A 157 2.58 4.80 20.17
N LEU A 158 1.68 3.94 19.68
CA LEU A 158 1.21 2.76 20.43
C LEU A 158 2.32 1.72 20.63
N LEU A 159 3.18 1.52 19.62
CA LEU A 159 4.32 0.59 19.73
C LEU A 159 5.40 1.15 20.65
N TRP A 160 5.74 2.43 20.50
CA TRP A 160 6.75 3.09 21.31
C TRP A 160 6.43 3.00 22.80
N GLU A 161 5.27 3.53 23.21
CA GLU A 161 4.89 3.55 24.62
C GLU A 161 4.58 2.15 25.15
N GLY A 162 4.06 1.26 24.29
CA GLY A 162 3.75 -0.12 24.66
C GLY A 162 4.98 -1.03 24.83
N LEU A 163 6.10 -0.72 24.17
CA LEU A 163 7.33 -1.51 24.23
C LEU A 163 8.44 -0.86 25.08
N GLY A 164 8.26 0.40 25.48
CA GLY A 164 9.18 1.08 26.41
C GLY A 164 10.45 1.62 25.75
N PHE A 165 10.42 1.90 24.44
CA PHE A 165 11.58 2.49 23.77
C PHE A 165 11.89 3.89 24.29
N GLY A 166 13.14 4.34 24.17
CA GLY A 166 13.54 5.68 24.58
C GLY A 166 12.91 6.78 23.72
N TRP A 167 12.75 6.49 22.42
CA TRP A 167 12.09 7.38 21.47
C TRP A 167 11.53 6.62 20.28
N ALA A 168 10.72 7.30 19.47
CA ALA A 168 10.34 6.79 18.16
C ALA A 168 10.15 7.91 17.13
N GLU A 169 10.43 7.58 15.88
CA GLU A 169 10.24 8.44 14.71
C GLU A 169 9.37 7.74 13.67
N VAL A 170 8.71 8.53 12.82
CA VAL A 170 7.97 8.04 11.65
C VAL A 170 8.73 8.43 10.40
N ALA A 171 8.86 7.48 9.48
CA ALA A 171 9.34 7.74 8.13
C ALA A 171 8.41 7.09 7.09
N TYR A 172 8.59 7.46 5.83
CA TYR A 172 7.78 6.97 4.73
C TYR A 172 8.65 6.46 3.58
N SER A 173 8.21 5.38 2.95
CA SER A 173 8.90 4.83 1.77
C SER A 173 8.74 5.72 0.53
N GLY A 174 7.72 6.58 0.48
CA GLY A 174 7.41 7.47 -0.63
C GLY A 174 6.16 8.31 -0.40
N VAL A 175 5.73 9.06 -1.42
CA VAL A 175 4.55 9.97 -1.51
C VAL A 175 4.55 11.16 -0.52
N THR A 176 4.92 10.96 0.75
CA THR A 176 5.00 11.99 1.79
C THR A 176 6.35 11.95 2.51
N PHE A 177 6.55 12.80 3.52
CA PHE A 177 7.83 13.03 4.19
C PHE A 177 7.71 12.91 5.72
N PRO A 178 8.82 12.62 6.42
CA PRO A 178 10.19 12.40 5.90
C PRO A 178 10.37 11.04 5.21
N LEU A 179 11.19 11.01 4.15
CA LEU A 179 11.61 9.76 3.52
C LEU A 179 12.55 8.95 4.43
N VAL A 180 12.65 7.63 4.19
CA VAL A 180 13.45 6.69 5.01
C VAL A 180 14.88 7.17 5.25
N GLU A 181 15.67 7.43 4.21
CA GLU A 181 17.07 7.83 4.41
C GLU A 181 17.21 9.15 5.17
N PRO A 182 16.58 10.28 4.75
CA PRO A 182 16.63 11.51 5.53
C PRO A 182 16.11 11.36 6.96
N GLY A 183 15.06 10.55 7.16
CA GLY A 183 14.49 10.26 8.48
C GLY A 183 15.46 9.49 9.38
N LEU A 184 16.13 8.47 8.86
CA LEU A 184 17.14 7.70 9.61
C LEU A 184 18.39 8.55 9.91
N ARG A 185 18.83 9.38 8.96
CA ARG A 185 19.93 10.34 9.20
C ARG A 185 19.57 11.40 10.24
N HIS A 186 18.30 11.75 10.37
CA HIS A 186 17.82 12.60 11.46
C HIS A 186 17.81 11.83 12.78
N ALA A 187 17.26 10.62 12.80
CA ALA A 187 17.19 9.77 13.99
C ALA A 187 18.59 9.45 14.57
N ALA A 188 19.60 9.22 13.72
CA ALA A 188 20.98 8.97 14.13
C ALA A 188 21.60 10.13 14.95
N LYS A 189 21.09 11.36 14.78
CA LYS A 189 21.57 12.54 15.53
C LYS A 189 21.00 12.65 16.94
N LEU A 190 20.03 11.80 17.30
CA LEU A 190 19.33 11.87 18.58
C LEU A 190 20.07 11.17 19.72
N GLY A 191 21.15 10.44 19.43
CA GLY A 191 22.05 9.87 20.44
C GLY A 191 21.64 8.52 21.05
N TYR A 192 20.70 7.80 20.41
CA TYR A 192 20.34 6.44 20.79
C TYR A 192 21.38 5.42 20.30
N LYS A 193 21.61 4.37 21.08
CA LYS A 193 22.62 3.35 20.79
C LYS A 193 22.15 2.31 19.78
N ARG A 194 20.83 2.10 19.69
CA ARG A 194 20.20 1.18 18.74
C ARG A 194 19.07 1.88 18.00
N ILE A 195 18.94 1.61 16.72
CA ILE A 195 17.79 2.01 15.90
C ILE A 195 17.13 0.76 15.32
N ILE A 196 15.86 0.52 15.67
CA ILE A 196 15.05 -0.53 15.05
C ILE A 196 14.25 0.08 13.90
N VAL A 197 14.44 -0.43 12.69
CA VAL A 197 13.69 -0.01 11.50
C VAL A 197 12.59 -1.03 11.24
N PHE A 198 11.33 -0.64 11.45
CA PHE A 198 10.16 -1.50 11.32
C PHE A 198 9.25 -1.04 10.18
N PRO A 199 9.19 -1.79 9.06
CA PRO A 199 8.23 -1.53 7.99
C PRO A 199 6.82 -2.01 8.40
N TYR A 200 5.88 -1.07 8.54
CA TYR A 200 4.46 -1.39 8.74
C TYR A 200 3.78 -1.68 7.40
N PHE A 201 4.07 -2.87 6.86
CA PHE A 201 3.62 -3.34 5.55
C PHE A 201 3.01 -4.75 5.67
N LEU A 202 2.04 -5.05 4.80
CA LEU A 202 1.47 -6.41 4.70
C LEU A 202 2.38 -7.33 3.90
N PHE A 203 3.06 -6.82 2.88
CA PHE A 203 3.80 -7.63 1.93
C PHE A 203 5.20 -7.06 1.68
N THR A 204 6.08 -7.93 1.21
CA THR A 204 7.39 -7.63 0.69
C THR A 204 7.32 -6.80 -0.59
N GLY A 205 8.48 -6.62 -1.18
CA GLY A 205 8.67 -6.14 -2.53
C GLY A 205 9.71 -5.05 -2.60
N ILE A 206 9.77 -4.37 -3.74
CA ILE A 206 10.71 -3.26 -4.01
C ILE A 206 10.76 -2.27 -2.85
N LEU A 207 9.62 -1.97 -2.23
CA LEU A 207 9.52 -0.94 -1.19
C LEU A 207 10.15 -1.38 0.13
N VAL A 208 9.88 -2.59 0.59
CA VAL A 208 10.49 -3.13 1.81
C VAL A 208 12.00 -3.32 1.59
N ARG A 209 12.40 -3.86 0.43
CA ARG A 209 13.82 -3.98 0.05
C ARG A 209 14.53 -2.63 0.09
N ARG A 210 13.87 -1.56 -0.39
CA ARG A 210 14.40 -0.19 -0.35
C ARG A 210 14.53 0.38 1.05
N ILE A 211 13.56 0.11 1.93
CA ILE A 211 13.63 0.54 3.33
C ILE A 211 14.87 -0.08 3.99
N TYR A 212 15.08 -1.38 3.80
CA TYR A 212 16.24 -2.08 4.35
C TYR A 212 17.56 -1.62 3.72
N HIS A 213 17.58 -1.40 2.40
CA HIS A 213 18.75 -0.83 1.73
C HIS A 213 19.16 0.51 2.36
N TYR A 214 18.22 1.44 2.55
CA TYR A 214 18.54 2.73 3.17
C TYR A 214 18.90 2.61 4.65
N ALA A 215 18.36 1.62 5.37
CA ALA A 215 18.83 1.30 6.71
C ALA A 215 20.30 0.88 6.70
N ASP A 216 20.71 0.02 5.76
CA ASP A 216 22.10 -0.44 5.63
C ASP A 216 23.04 0.72 5.22
N VAL A 217 22.60 1.61 4.32
CA VAL A 217 23.36 2.81 3.92
C VAL A 217 23.62 3.72 5.13
N VAL A 218 22.60 4.05 5.91
CA VAL A 218 22.78 4.93 7.08
C VAL A 218 23.55 4.22 8.20
N ALA A 219 23.39 2.91 8.37
CA ALA A 219 24.18 2.14 9.32
C ALA A 219 25.69 2.16 8.99
N ALA A 220 26.05 2.09 7.71
CA ALA A 220 27.45 2.18 7.27
C ALA A 220 28.09 3.54 7.60
N ASP A 221 27.30 4.61 7.60
CA ASP A 221 27.74 5.96 7.97
C ASP A 221 27.84 6.17 9.50
N HIS A 222 27.24 5.29 10.30
CA HIS A 222 27.08 5.39 11.75
C HIS A 222 27.45 4.08 12.47
N PRO A 223 28.71 3.62 12.40
CA PRO A 223 29.14 2.33 12.98
C PRO A 223 29.02 2.26 14.50
N GLU A 224 28.83 3.40 15.18
CA GLU A 224 28.57 3.49 16.62
C GLU A 224 27.14 3.14 17.03
N ILE A 225 26.20 3.06 16.08
CA ILE A 225 24.77 2.77 16.32
C ILE A 225 24.46 1.36 15.79
N GLU A 226 23.82 0.54 16.61
CA GLU A 226 23.31 -0.75 16.15
C GLU A 226 21.99 -0.57 15.37
N PHE A 227 22.01 -0.86 14.07
CA PHE A 227 20.81 -0.87 13.25
C PHE A 227 20.21 -2.27 13.17
N VAL A 228 18.93 -2.38 13.52
CA VAL A 228 18.18 -3.65 13.53
C VAL A 228 16.99 -3.53 12.57
N LYS A 229 16.91 -4.43 11.59
CA LYS A 229 15.81 -4.48 10.63
C LYS A 229 14.74 -5.43 11.14
N ALA A 230 13.58 -4.91 11.51
CA ALA A 230 12.47 -5.74 11.96
C ALA A 230 11.65 -6.26 10.77
N PRO A 231 11.17 -7.52 10.81
CA PRO A 231 10.27 -8.05 9.78
C PRO A 231 8.96 -7.23 9.70
N TYR A 232 8.33 -7.25 8.53
CA TYR A 232 7.00 -6.64 8.31
C TYR A 232 5.87 -7.60 8.74
N LEU A 233 4.61 -7.19 8.63
CA LEU A 233 3.48 -7.94 9.19
C LEU A 233 3.31 -9.33 8.54
N ASN A 234 3.28 -9.39 7.21
CA ASN A 234 3.06 -10.61 6.43
C ASN A 234 1.77 -11.36 6.85
N ASP A 235 1.80 -12.68 6.74
CA ASP A 235 0.77 -13.65 7.10
C ASP A 235 0.59 -13.87 8.62
N HIS A 236 1.02 -12.91 9.44
CA HIS A 236 0.90 -13.01 10.90
C HIS A 236 -0.55 -13.39 11.30
N PRO A 237 -0.78 -14.35 12.20
CA PRO A 237 -2.12 -14.85 12.48
C PRO A 237 -3.15 -13.76 12.84
N LEU A 238 -2.73 -12.74 13.59
CA LEU A 238 -3.59 -11.60 13.96
C LEU A 238 -3.93 -10.67 12.77
N VAL A 239 -3.12 -10.64 11.71
CA VAL A 239 -3.46 -9.92 10.46
C VAL A 239 -4.61 -10.65 9.76
N LEU A 240 -4.50 -11.97 9.65
CA LEU A 240 -5.52 -12.81 9.05
C LEU A 240 -6.83 -12.78 9.87
N ASP A 241 -6.73 -12.72 11.19
CA ASP A 241 -7.89 -12.52 12.07
C ASP A 241 -8.53 -11.13 11.86
N ALA A 242 -7.73 -10.08 11.64
CA ALA A 242 -8.26 -8.76 11.33
C ALA A 242 -9.01 -8.75 9.99
N PHE A 243 -8.51 -9.45 8.96
CA PHE A 243 -9.27 -9.64 7.72
C PHE A 243 -10.61 -10.35 7.96
N ALA A 244 -10.63 -11.40 8.77
CA ALA A 244 -11.85 -12.11 9.11
C ALA A 244 -12.85 -11.20 9.83
N ASP A 245 -12.39 -10.33 10.74
CA ASP A 245 -13.24 -9.32 11.37
C ASP A 245 -13.84 -8.37 10.33
N ARG A 246 -13.04 -7.84 9.39
CA ARG A 246 -13.55 -6.92 8.35
C ARG A 246 -14.63 -7.58 7.48
N VAL A 247 -14.49 -8.87 7.18
CA VAL A 247 -15.55 -9.64 6.51
C VAL A 247 -16.81 -9.73 7.36
N ASN A 248 -16.69 -10.10 8.63
CA ASN A 248 -17.83 -10.25 9.54
C ASN A 248 -18.55 -8.91 9.78
N GLU A 249 -17.80 -7.82 9.96
CA GLU A 249 -18.35 -6.47 10.10
C GLU A 249 -19.16 -6.05 8.86
N ALA A 250 -18.67 -6.37 7.66
CA ALA A 250 -19.40 -6.14 6.41
C ALA A 250 -20.66 -7.01 6.28
N LEU A 251 -20.63 -8.24 6.79
CA LEU A 251 -21.78 -9.12 6.80
C LEU A 251 -22.87 -8.67 7.78
N GLU A 252 -22.46 -8.20 8.96
CA GLU A 252 -23.31 -7.79 10.09
C GLU A 252 -23.78 -6.33 10.01
N GLY A 253 -23.26 -5.55 9.06
CA GLY A 253 -23.60 -4.13 8.89
C GLY A 253 -22.91 -3.18 9.86
N ALA A 254 -21.82 -3.62 10.50
CA ALA A 254 -20.97 -2.80 11.37
C ALA A 254 -19.79 -2.13 10.62
N ASN A 255 -19.81 -2.20 9.29
CA ASN A 255 -18.75 -1.75 8.38
C ASN A 255 -18.65 -0.23 8.25
N ASN A 256 -18.13 0.42 9.29
CA ASN A 256 -18.01 1.87 9.34
C ASN A 256 -16.62 2.34 8.90
N MET A 257 -16.56 3.11 7.81
CA MET A 257 -15.37 3.86 7.42
C MET A 257 -15.21 5.11 8.29
N ASN A 258 -13.98 5.45 8.68
CA ASN A 258 -13.72 6.73 9.34
C ASN A 258 -13.86 7.88 8.33
N CYS A 259 -15.08 8.39 8.21
CA CYS A 259 -15.39 9.52 7.35
C CYS A 259 -15.28 10.88 8.06
N LEU A 260 -15.03 10.92 9.37
CA LEU A 260 -15.00 12.15 10.18
C LEU A 260 -13.78 13.02 9.90
N SER A 261 -12.70 12.43 9.39
CA SER A 261 -11.47 13.12 8.99
C SER A 261 -11.15 12.91 7.51
N CYS A 262 -12.14 12.48 6.72
CA CYS A 262 -11.94 12.19 5.30
C CYS A 262 -11.85 13.50 4.51
N LYS A 263 -10.70 13.75 3.85
CA LYS A 263 -10.48 14.96 3.03
C LYS A 263 -11.48 15.17 1.89
N TYR A 264 -12.15 14.11 1.44
CA TYR A 264 -13.20 14.20 0.42
C TYR A 264 -14.56 14.65 0.98
N ARG A 265 -14.74 14.64 2.30
CA ARG A 265 -16.00 14.99 2.99
C ARG A 265 -15.87 16.23 3.87
N GLU A 266 -14.70 16.41 4.48
CA GLU A 266 -14.44 17.45 5.47
C GLU A 266 -13.27 18.32 5.01
N GLN A 267 -13.27 19.58 5.46
CA GLN A 267 -12.21 20.54 5.16
C GLN A 267 -10.94 20.23 5.97
N VAL A 268 -10.10 19.35 5.44
CA VAL A 268 -8.75 19.11 5.97
C VAL A 268 -7.84 20.24 5.48
N LEU A 269 -7.08 20.85 6.41
CA LEU A 269 -6.21 22.00 6.12
C LEU A 269 -5.22 21.68 4.99
N GLY A 270 -5.23 22.51 3.94
CA GLY A 270 -4.41 22.36 2.74
C GLY A 270 -5.01 21.44 1.67
N PHE A 271 -6.13 20.78 1.93
CA PHE A 271 -6.83 19.86 1.03
C PHE A 271 -8.27 20.32 0.72
N GLU A 272 -8.58 21.59 0.93
CA GLU A 272 -9.95 22.12 0.84
C GLU A 272 -10.56 21.96 -0.55
N VAL A 273 -9.73 21.95 -1.60
CA VAL A 273 -10.17 21.75 -3.00
C VAL A 273 -10.58 20.31 -3.31
N GLU A 274 -10.29 19.36 -2.42
CA GLU A 274 -10.64 17.95 -2.61
C GLU A 274 -12.03 17.58 -2.06
N VAL A 275 -12.68 18.50 -1.33
CA VAL A 275 -14.01 18.26 -0.76
C VAL A 275 -15.06 18.14 -1.87
N GLY A 276 -15.77 17.01 -1.89
CA GLY A 276 -16.84 16.75 -2.84
C GLY A 276 -16.37 16.31 -4.23
N LEU A 277 -15.08 16.05 -4.45
CA LEU A 277 -14.59 15.50 -5.71
C LEU A 277 -15.24 14.15 -6.03
N PRO A 278 -15.55 13.87 -7.32
CA PRO A 278 -16.06 12.57 -7.74
C PRO A 278 -15.02 11.46 -7.53
N GLN A 279 -15.50 10.25 -7.27
CA GLN A 279 -14.64 9.07 -7.22
C GLN A 279 -14.31 8.61 -8.64
N GLU A 280 -13.06 8.77 -9.03
CA GLU A 280 -12.54 8.31 -10.33
C GLU A 280 -11.39 7.33 -10.09
N SER A 281 -11.39 6.22 -10.84
CA SER A 281 -10.28 5.27 -10.82
C SER A 281 -9.19 5.75 -11.77
N HIS A 282 -7.97 5.87 -11.26
CA HIS A 282 -6.83 6.32 -12.05
C HIS A 282 -6.05 5.16 -12.69
N HIS A 283 -6.49 3.92 -12.49
CA HIS A 283 -5.68 2.71 -12.71
C HIS A 283 -6.11 1.86 -13.91
N HIS A 284 -7.16 2.26 -14.64
CA HIS A 284 -7.69 1.48 -15.76
C HIS A 284 -6.67 1.15 -16.86
N HIS A 285 -5.63 1.98 -17.02
CA HIS A 285 -4.61 1.80 -18.06
C HIS A 285 -3.51 0.80 -17.68
N VAL A 286 -3.42 0.39 -16.41
CA VAL A 286 -2.34 -0.48 -15.90
C VAL A 286 -2.85 -1.80 -15.30
N GLU A 287 -4.13 -2.10 -15.52
CA GLU A 287 -4.74 -3.38 -15.15
C GLU A 287 -4.04 -4.53 -15.91
N GLY A 288 -3.52 -5.53 -15.16
CA GLY A 288 -2.94 -6.74 -15.74
C GLY A 288 -1.61 -6.60 -16.50
N ILE A 289 -0.93 -5.44 -16.42
CA ILE A 289 0.42 -5.29 -17.00
C ILE A 289 1.39 -6.22 -16.24
N GLY A 290 2.09 -7.09 -16.97
CA GLY A 290 2.75 -8.29 -16.45
C GLY A 290 3.68 -8.12 -15.24
N THR A 291 3.76 -9.19 -14.45
CA THR A 291 4.64 -9.35 -13.29
C THR A 291 5.99 -9.96 -13.69
N GLY A 292 7.08 -9.55 -13.04
CA GLY A 292 8.41 -10.12 -13.26
C GLY A 292 9.12 -10.42 -11.93
N LYS A 293 10.03 -11.41 -11.94
CA LYS A 293 10.98 -11.56 -10.82
C LYS A 293 11.96 -10.40 -10.87
N ILE A 294 12.01 -9.61 -9.81
CA ILE A 294 13.04 -8.59 -9.63
C ILE A 294 14.19 -9.27 -8.91
N SER A 295 15.24 -9.60 -9.65
CA SER A 295 16.46 -10.13 -9.08
C SER A 295 17.17 -9.05 -8.26
N ASP A 296 18.03 -9.45 -7.33
CA ASP A 296 18.82 -8.47 -6.56
C ASP A 296 19.77 -7.65 -7.45
N GLU A 297 20.10 -8.14 -8.65
CA GLU A 297 20.92 -7.45 -9.65
C GLU A 297 20.11 -6.37 -10.40
N ASP A 298 18.79 -6.52 -10.51
CA ASP A 298 17.88 -5.57 -11.19
C ASP A 298 17.23 -4.56 -10.22
N PHE A 299 17.51 -4.69 -8.92
CA PHE A 299 16.96 -3.82 -7.90
C PHE A 299 17.71 -2.48 -7.86
N ASP A 300 17.11 -1.43 -8.42
CA ASP A 300 17.55 -0.05 -8.22
C ASP A 300 16.80 0.58 -7.02
N PRO A 301 17.48 0.84 -5.88
CA PRO A 301 16.87 1.49 -4.72
C PRO A 301 16.52 2.96 -4.98
N THR A 302 17.19 3.59 -5.95
CA THR A 302 17.00 4.99 -6.35
C THR A 302 15.93 5.16 -7.42
N ALA A 303 15.63 4.10 -8.18
CA ALA A 303 14.56 4.11 -9.17
C ALA A 303 13.25 4.53 -8.52
N HIS A 304 12.65 5.61 -9.01
CA HIS A 304 11.33 5.99 -8.57
C HIS A 304 10.36 4.93 -9.08
N VAL A 305 9.45 4.45 -8.22
CA VAL A 305 8.29 3.67 -8.69
C VAL A 305 7.39 4.68 -9.42
N HIS A 306 7.73 4.97 -10.68
CA HIS A 306 6.92 5.80 -11.53
C HIS A 306 5.63 5.04 -11.83
N GLN A 307 4.50 5.63 -11.45
CA GLN A 307 3.18 5.24 -11.95
C GLN A 307 2.96 5.69 -13.42
N GLY A 308 3.95 6.34 -14.04
CA GLY A 308 3.97 6.71 -15.45
C GLY A 308 5.04 5.94 -16.23
N HIS A 309 4.68 5.47 -17.42
CA HIS A 309 5.53 4.67 -18.29
C HIS A 309 6.75 5.46 -18.83
N GLU A 310 7.91 4.79 -18.88
CA GLU A 310 9.00 5.18 -19.79
C GLU A 310 8.70 4.57 -21.17
N HIS A 311 8.66 5.41 -22.20
CA HIS A 311 8.63 4.96 -23.60
C HIS A 311 10.06 4.75 -24.08
N GLU A 312 10.51 3.51 -24.17
CA GLU A 312 11.67 3.15 -24.98
C GLU A 312 11.30 3.28 -26.47
N HIS A 313 11.79 4.32 -27.13
CA HIS A 313 11.75 4.40 -28.59
C HIS A 313 12.95 3.67 -29.19
N GLY A 314 12.74 2.40 -29.56
CA GLY A 314 13.64 1.67 -30.44
C GLY A 314 13.61 2.28 -31.84
N HIS A 315 14.66 3.01 -32.21
CA HIS A 315 14.84 3.51 -33.57
C HIS A 315 15.37 2.39 -34.49
N GLY A 316 14.44 1.68 -35.13
CA GLY A 316 14.73 0.90 -36.34
C GLY A 316 14.72 1.82 -37.55
N HIS A 317 15.90 2.10 -38.11
CA HIS A 317 16.03 2.72 -39.42
C HIS A 317 15.76 1.69 -40.51
N GLU A 318 14.86 1.99 -41.45
CA GLU A 318 15.05 1.66 -42.87
C GLU A 318 14.12 2.49 -43.77
N HIS A 319 14.62 2.79 -44.97
CA HIS A 319 14.14 3.79 -45.92
C HIS A 319 12.97 3.32 -46.79
N GLY A 320 12.13 4.26 -47.27
CA GLY A 320 11.41 4.04 -48.53
C GLY A 320 10.13 4.85 -48.76
N HIS A 321 10.28 5.91 -49.54
CA HIS A 321 9.33 6.50 -50.49
C HIS A 321 8.16 7.38 -50.03
N ASP A 322 8.19 8.56 -50.64
CA ASP A 322 7.25 9.66 -50.74
C ASP A 322 5.94 9.25 -51.41
N HIS A 323 4.79 9.58 -50.83
CA HIS A 323 3.56 10.01 -51.52
C HIS A 323 2.57 10.66 -50.55
N SER A 324 2.13 11.85 -50.94
CA SER A 324 1.04 12.65 -50.38
C SER A 324 -0.29 11.88 -50.24
N HIS A 325 -1.00 12.07 -49.12
CA HIS A 325 -2.41 12.47 -49.03
C HIS A 325 -2.86 12.63 -47.56
N ASP A 326 -3.41 13.81 -47.28
CA ASP A 326 -4.59 14.10 -46.45
C ASP A 326 -4.70 13.65 -44.98
N HIS A 327 -5.41 14.50 -44.24
CA HIS A 327 -5.92 14.38 -42.88
C HIS A 327 -4.95 14.71 -41.74
N SER A 328 -4.98 16.00 -41.38
CA SER A 328 -4.73 16.45 -40.01
C SER A 328 -5.75 15.79 -39.08
N HIS A 329 -5.39 14.65 -38.50
CA HIS A 329 -5.98 14.20 -37.27
C HIS A 329 -5.15 14.76 -36.12
N ASP A 330 -5.64 15.84 -35.54
CA ASP A 330 -5.28 16.21 -34.17
C ASP A 330 -5.75 15.09 -33.25
N HIS A 331 -4.88 14.12 -33.00
CA HIS A 331 -4.99 13.24 -31.84
C HIS A 331 -4.35 13.95 -30.65
N ASP A 332 -4.94 15.07 -30.24
CA ASP A 332 -4.71 15.63 -28.91
C ASP A 332 -5.57 14.85 -27.91
N GLY A 333 -5.24 13.56 -27.78
CA GLY A 333 -5.75 12.63 -26.80
C GLY A 333 -4.62 12.26 -25.83
N GLY A 334 -3.83 13.25 -25.42
CA GLY A 334 -2.96 13.10 -24.26
C GLY A 334 -3.85 12.94 -23.04
N HIS A 335 -4.08 11.69 -22.62
CA HIS A 335 -4.66 11.42 -21.30
C HIS A 335 -3.65 11.86 -20.25
N ASP A 336 -3.73 13.13 -19.87
CA ASP A 336 -2.88 13.74 -18.87
C ASP A 336 -3.15 13.05 -17.53
N HIS A 337 -2.19 12.23 -17.08
CA HIS A 337 -2.25 11.48 -15.82
C HIS A 337 -2.05 12.44 -14.64
N ALA A 338 -3.05 13.24 -14.33
CA ALA A 338 -2.99 14.19 -13.22
C ALA A 338 -3.49 13.53 -11.92
N HIS A 339 -2.57 13.00 -11.10
CA HIS A 339 -2.88 12.87 -9.67
C HIS A 339 -3.17 14.26 -9.11
N HIS A 340 -4.17 14.37 -8.23
CA HIS A 340 -4.39 15.63 -7.51
C HIS A 340 -3.08 16.04 -6.82
N PRO A 341 -2.60 17.27 -7.07
CA PRO A 341 -1.28 17.69 -6.62
C PRO A 341 -1.25 17.70 -5.10
N TYR A 342 -0.30 16.96 -4.51
CA TYR A 342 -0.08 17.00 -3.08
C TYR A 342 0.38 18.42 -2.68
N PRO A 343 -0.23 19.06 -1.67
CA PRO A 343 0.02 20.48 -1.35
C PRO A 343 1.48 20.83 -1.05
N HIS A 344 2.29 19.82 -0.70
CA HIS A 344 3.68 19.98 -0.31
C HIS A 344 4.62 19.10 -1.15
N ALA A 345 4.29 18.90 -2.43
CA ALA A 345 5.10 18.11 -3.37
C ALA A 345 6.57 18.60 -3.46
N ASP A 346 6.81 19.90 -3.27
CA ASP A 346 8.15 20.52 -3.33
C ASP A 346 8.92 20.53 -2.00
N HIS A 347 8.42 19.83 -0.96
CA HIS A 347 9.10 19.82 0.35
C HIS A 347 10.52 19.22 0.25
N PRO A 348 11.57 19.81 0.84
CA PRO A 348 12.95 19.37 0.65
C PRO A 348 13.25 17.95 1.17
N LEU A 349 12.40 17.45 2.07
CA LEU A 349 12.44 16.07 2.59
C LEU A 349 11.42 15.14 1.92
N GLY A 350 10.66 15.64 0.95
CA GLY A 350 9.63 14.94 0.22
C GLY A 350 10.15 14.16 -1.00
N PRO A 351 9.32 13.26 -1.54
CA PRO A 351 9.68 12.49 -2.72
C PRO A 351 9.74 13.38 -3.96
N ARG A 352 10.90 13.34 -4.64
CA ARG A 352 11.09 13.97 -5.96
C ARG A 352 10.13 13.46 -7.04
N SER A 353 9.48 12.32 -6.82
CA SER A 353 8.49 11.74 -7.75
C SER A 353 7.18 12.55 -7.84
N MET A 354 6.94 13.51 -6.95
CA MET A 354 5.78 14.41 -7.01
C MET A 354 6.07 15.72 -7.77
N LEU A 355 7.33 15.93 -8.16
CA LEU A 355 7.71 17.03 -9.06
C LEU A 355 7.29 16.63 -10.47
N LYS A 356 6.33 17.35 -11.06
CA LYS A 356 6.02 17.20 -12.49
C LYS A 356 7.32 17.47 -13.26
N LYS A 357 7.80 16.47 -14.01
CA LYS A 357 8.86 16.67 -15.00
C LYS A 357 8.26 17.26 -16.26
#